data_AF-A0A1S1QXT4-F1
#
_entry.id   AF-A0A1S1QXT4-F1
#
_cell.length_a   1.000
_cell.length_b   1.000
_cell.length_c   1.000
_cell.angle_alpha   90.00
_cell.angle_beta   90.00
_cell.angle_gamma   90.00
#
_symmetry.space_group_name_H-M   'P 1'
#
loop_
_entity.id
_entity.type
_entity.pdbx_description
1 polymer ?
#
loop_
_entity_poly.entity_id
_entity_poly.type
_entity_poly.pdbx_seq_one_letter_code
_entity_poly.pdbx_strand_id
1 'polypeptide(L)' 'MTRAVQAPKSDPATIAALALDGVEAGAAEVLADDTSIHIRAALSGGLTDLYPALAELYSSREPVATLAG' A
#
# COMPACT_ATOMS: atom_id res chain seq x y z
N MET A 1 -4.24 -14.38 13.36
CA MET A 1 -3.23 -13.99 12.35
C MET A 1 -2.18 -12.99 12.85
N THR A 2 -2.47 -12.05 13.77
CA THR A 2 -1.50 -10.99 14.15
C THR A 2 -0.94 -11.07 15.57
N ARG A 3 -1.36 -12.02 16.42
CA ARG A 3 -0.94 -12.12 17.84
C ARG A 3 0.57 -12.20 18.04
N ALA A 4 1.30 -12.85 17.14
CA ALA A 4 2.73 -13.05 17.25
C ALA A 4 3.58 -11.89 16.69
N VAL A 5 2.94 -10.86 16.12
CA VAL A 5 3.68 -9.74 15.52
C VAL A 5 4.19 -8.81 16.63
N GLN A 6 5.52 -8.81 16.81
CA GLN A 6 6.25 -7.95 17.76
C GLN A 6 6.94 -6.81 17.02
N ALA A 7 6.16 -6.05 16.26
CA ALA A 7 6.62 -4.83 15.61
C ALA A 7 6.13 -3.60 16.40
N PRO A 8 6.80 -2.45 16.29
CA PRO A 8 6.29 -1.18 16.80
C PRO A 8 4.87 -0.94 16.30
N LYS A 9 4.02 -0.41 17.17
CA LYS A 9 2.64 -0.02 16.86
C LYS A 9 2.51 1.48 17.01
N SER A 10 1.67 2.08 16.18
CA SER A 10 1.27 3.47 16.35
C SER A 10 0.61 3.70 17.70
N ASP A 11 0.80 4.87 18.27
CA ASP A 11 0.21 5.25 19.55
C ASP A 11 -1.33 5.31 19.44
N PRO A 12 -2.09 4.57 20.29
CA PRO A 12 -3.54 4.53 20.21
C PRO A 12 -4.23 5.90 20.35
N ALA A 13 -3.69 6.81 21.18
CA ALA A 13 -4.29 8.13 21.36
C ALA A 13 -4.19 8.96 20.09
N THR A 14 -3.03 8.92 19.44
CA THR A 14 -2.80 9.54 18.13
C THR A 14 -3.76 9.00 17.06
N ILE A 15 -3.94 7.67 16.99
CA ILE A 15 -4.86 7.04 16.03
C ILE A 15 -6.31 7.46 16.27
N ALA A 16 -6.74 7.52 17.53
CA ALA A 16 -8.09 7.93 17.90
C ALA A 16 -8.36 9.39 17.50
N ALA A 17 -7.39 10.30 17.73
CA ALA A 17 -7.50 11.69 17.32
C ALA A 17 -7.66 11.84 15.80
N LEU A 18 -6.79 11.20 15.02
CA LEU A 18 -6.85 11.22 13.55
C LEU A 18 -8.20 10.69 13.02
N ALA A 19 -8.74 9.64 13.64
CA ALA A 19 -10.03 9.09 13.25
C ALA A 19 -11.19 10.06 13.53
N LEU A 20 -11.18 10.75 14.68
CA LEU A 20 -12.20 11.76 15.00
C LEU A 20 -12.14 12.94 14.04
N ASP A 21 -10.93 13.47 13.78
CA ASP A 21 -10.72 14.57 12.83
C ASP A 21 -11.22 14.20 11.43
N GLY A 22 -10.96 12.96 10.98
CA GLY A 22 -11.44 12.47 9.69
C GLY A 22 -12.96 12.36 9.60
N VAL A 23 -13.62 11.93 10.68
CA VAL A 23 -15.10 11.88 10.74
C VAL A 23 -15.67 13.29 10.69
N GLU A 24 -15.12 14.24 11.45
CA GLU A 24 -15.56 15.64 11.45
C GLU A 24 -15.38 16.29 10.08
N ALA A 25 -14.28 15.98 9.38
CA ALA A 25 -14.01 16.46 8.03
C ALA A 25 -14.84 15.78 6.92
N GLY A 26 -15.62 14.74 7.26
CA GLY A 26 -16.34 13.94 6.26
C GLY A 26 -15.40 13.20 5.29
N ALA A 27 -14.20 12.85 5.75
CA ALA A 27 -13.20 12.18 4.93
C ALA A 27 -13.63 10.75 4.58
N ALA A 28 -13.52 10.38 3.30
CA ALA A 28 -13.82 9.02 2.85
C ALA A 28 -12.79 7.99 3.32
N GLU A 29 -11.58 8.43 3.68
CA GLU A 29 -10.49 7.59 4.14
C GLU A 29 -9.50 8.39 5.00
N VAL A 30 -8.99 7.80 6.07
CA VAL A 30 -7.96 8.37 6.96
C VAL A 30 -6.74 7.47 6.97
N LEU A 31 -5.59 8.00 6.56
CA LEU A 31 -4.31 7.27 6.59
C LEU A 31 -3.57 7.63 7.87
N ALA A 32 -3.30 6.62 8.69
CA ALA A 32 -2.91 6.85 10.07
C ALA A 32 -1.40 6.72 10.34
N ASP A 33 -0.64 6.20 9.37
CA ASP A 33 0.82 6.07 9.44
C ASP A 33 1.46 6.08 8.05
N ASP A 34 2.77 6.31 8.02
CA ASP A 34 3.56 6.38 6.79
C ASP A 34 3.48 5.07 5.99
N THR A 35 3.41 3.91 6.67
CA THR A 35 3.31 2.62 5.99
C THR A 35 2.02 2.55 5.17
N SER A 36 0.89 2.95 5.76
CA SER A 36 -0.41 3.00 5.10
C SER A 36 -0.42 4.01 3.96
N ILE A 37 0.20 5.18 4.14
CA ILE A 37 0.36 6.20 3.09
C ILE A 37 1.12 5.63 1.89
N HIS A 38 2.27 5.01 2.13
CA HIS A 38 3.10 4.43 1.08
C HIS A 38 2.41 3.27 0.37
N ILE A 39 1.75 2.38 1.10
CA ILE A 39 1.06 1.23 0.52
C ILE A 39 -0.15 1.67 -0.30
N ARG A 40 -0.94 2.65 0.14
CA ARG A 40 -2.04 3.21 -0.67
C ARG A 40 -1.52 3.82 -1.96
N ALA A 41 -0.44 4.60 -1.88
CA ALA A 41 0.17 5.22 -3.06
C ALA A 41 0.64 4.15 -4.06
N ALA A 42 1.34 3.11 -3.59
CA ALA A 42 1.83 2.02 -4.43
C ALA A 42 0.68 1.17 -5.02
N LEU A 43 -0.37 0.89 -4.24
CA LEU A 43 -1.59 0.19 -4.73
C LEU A 43 -2.34 0.99 -5.80
N SER A 44 -2.30 2.32 -5.72
CA SER A 44 -2.94 3.21 -6.71
C SER A 44 -2.05 3.43 -7.95
N GLY A 45 -0.80 2.96 -7.91
CA GLY A 45 0.19 3.08 -8.97
C GLY A 45 0.27 1.85 -9.87
N GLY A 46 1.43 1.68 -10.50
CA GLY A 46 1.73 0.52 -11.32
C GLY A 46 2.08 -0.71 -10.48
N LEU A 47 1.91 -1.92 -11.03
CA LEU A 47 2.23 -3.16 -10.32
C LEU A 47 3.70 -3.21 -9.83
N THR A 48 4.61 -2.59 -10.57
CA THR A 48 6.03 -2.48 -10.21
C THR A 48 6.29 -1.61 -8.98
N ASP A 49 5.34 -0.75 -8.59
CA ASP A 49 5.48 0.12 -7.40
C ASP A 49 5.31 -0.70 -6.11
N LEU A 50 4.51 -1.77 -6.16
CA LEU A 50 4.42 -2.77 -5.08
C LEU A 50 5.48 -3.87 -5.20
N TYR A 51 5.81 -4.26 -6.43
CA TYR A 51 6.70 -5.39 -6.72
C TYR A 51 7.83 -4.98 -7.67
N PRO A 52 8.87 -4.29 -7.17
CA PRO A 52 9.98 -3.81 -8.00
C PRO A 52 10.69 -4.93 -8.77
N ALA A 53 10.79 -6.13 -8.19
CA ALA A 53 11.41 -7.29 -8.82
C ALA A 53 10.74 -7.71 -10.15
N LEU A 54 9.45 -7.39 -10.35
CA LEU A 54 8.78 -7.67 -11.61
C LEU A 54 9.32 -6.85 -12.77
N ALA A 55 9.81 -5.63 -12.51
CA ALA A 55 10.41 -4.80 -13.56
C ALA A 55 11.62 -5.51 -14.20
N GLU A 56 12.52 -6.04 -13.35
CA GLU A 56 13.67 -6.83 -13.81
C GLU A 56 13.25 -8.12 -14.52
N LEU A 57 12.32 -8.88 -13.92
CA LEU A 57 11.85 -10.14 -14.47
C LEU A 57 11.23 -9.99 -15.86
N TYR A 58 10.42 -8.96 -16.08
CA TYR A 58 9.80 -8.72 -17.38
C TYR A 58 10.73 -8.04 -18.40
N SER A 59 11.72 -7.26 -17.97
CA SER A 59 12.78 -6.78 -18.88
C SER A 59 13.69 -7.91 -19.38
N SER A 60 13.85 -8.98 -18.60
CA SER A 60 14.66 -10.15 -18.97
C SER A 60 13.94 -11.22 -19.81
N ARG A 61 12.62 -11.09 -20.00
CA ARG A 61 11.83 -12.05 -20.80
C ARG A 61 11.69 -11.55 -22.23
N GLU A 62 12.10 -12.38 -23.19
CA GLU A 62 11.74 -12.19 -24.59
C GLU A 62 10.21 -12.09 -24.71
N PRO A 63 9.68 -11.16 -25.53
CA PRO A 63 8.24 -10.99 -25.66
C PRO A 63 7.62 -12.29 -26.17
N VAL A 64 6.63 -12.82 -25.45
CA VAL A 64 5.78 -13.91 -25.96
C VAL A 64 5.11 -13.37 -27.21
N ALA A 65 5.45 -13.95 -28.36
CA ALA A 65 4.80 -13.65 -29.63
C ALA A 65 3.29 -13.67 -29.40
N THR A 66 2.66 -12.51 -29.56
CA THR A 66 1.23 -12.34 -29.42
C THR A 66 0.56 -13.39 -30.31
N LEU A 67 -0.24 -14.28 -29.72
CA LEU A 67 -1.14 -15.19 -30.44
C LEU A 67 -2.21 -14.33 -31.13
N ALA A 68 -1.84 -13.71 -32.24
CA ALA A 68 -2.76 -13.19 -33.21
C ALA A 68 -3.19 -14.36 -34.10
N GLY A 69 -4.34 -14.95 -33.74
CA GLY A 69 -5.04 -15.99 -34.49
C GLY A 69 -6.53 -15.87 -34.19
#